data_AF-A0A3L6JNW4-F1
#
_entry.id   AF-A0A3L6JNW4-F1
#
_cell.length_a   1.000
_cell.length_b   1.000
_cell.length_c   1.000
_cell.angle_alpha   90.00
_cell.angle_beta   90.00
_cell.angle_gamma   90.00
#
_symmetry.space_group_name_H-M   'P 1'
#
loop_
_entity.id
_entity.type
_entity.pdbx_description
1 polymer ?
#
loop_
_entity_poly.entity_id
_entity_poly.type
_entity_poly.pdbx_seq_one_letter_code
_entity_poly.pdbx_strand_id
1 'polypeptide(L)'
;MHELAGFLTRVIESKRRLKEVYYTTRDEDTKADVKELVAATISAQKAAETLLSECGKARLARKALEDRKAELVLRMWSTGLPERVTDYASRQRKLEQQYVHKYQQSLMEYIQDLVREMTSWLDDIKTLSSLPRVPREQKAKQ
;
A
#
# COMPACT_ATOMS: atom_id res chain seq x y z
N MET A 1 1.23 -3.30 14.06
CA MET A 1 0.93 -4.52 13.24
C MET A 1 -0.52 -4.65 12.80
N HIS A 2 -1.50 -4.44 13.68
CA HIS A 2 -2.93 -4.52 13.33
C HIS A 2 -3.29 -3.57 12.16
N GLU A 3 -2.77 -2.34 12.18
CA GLU A 3 -3.01 -1.34 11.12
C GLU A 3 -2.49 -1.79 9.76
N LEU A 4 -1.28 -2.36 9.68
CA LEU A 4 -0.72 -2.84 8.42
C LEU A 4 -1.51 -4.05 7.86
N ALA A 5 -1.95 -4.96 8.73
CA ALA A 5 -2.81 -6.08 8.33
C ALA A 5 -4.20 -5.60 7.87
N GLY A 6 -4.76 -4.61 8.57
CA GLY A 6 -5.99 -3.93 8.18
C GLY A 6 -5.85 -3.26 6.81
N PHE A 7 -4.76 -2.51 6.61
CA PHE A 7 -4.45 -1.89 5.34
C PHE A 7 -4.32 -2.91 4.20
N LEU A 8 -3.58 -4.01 4.40
CA LEU A 8 -3.47 -5.08 3.40
C LEU A 8 -4.85 -5.62 3.00
N THR A 9 -5.75 -5.82 3.97
CA THR A 9 -7.12 -6.26 3.70
C THR A 9 -7.85 -5.27 2.81
N ARG A 10 -7.71 -3.97 3.07
CA ARG A 10 -8.29 -2.89 2.25
C ARG A 10 -7.70 -2.82 0.85
N VAL A 11 -6.40 -3.07 0.69
CA VAL A 11 -5.74 -3.17 -0.62
C VAL A 11 -6.29 -4.34 -1.44
N ILE A 12 -6.47 -5.51 -0.81
CA ILE A 12 -7.03 -6.70 -1.46
C ILE A 12 -8.47 -6.44 -1.91
N GLU A 13 -9.29 -5.82 -1.06
CA GLU A 13 -10.66 -5.42 -1.39
C GLU A 13 -10.69 -4.44 -2.56
N SER A 14 -9.85 -3.40 -2.52
CA SER A 14 -9.72 -2.38 -3.57
C SER A 14 -9.32 -3.00 -4.91
N LYS A 15 -8.34 -3.91 -4.90
CA LYS A 15 -7.93 -4.68 -6.09
C LYS A 15 -9.09 -5.48 -6.67
N ARG A 16 -9.88 -6.14 -5.82
CA ARG A 16 -11.05 -6.91 -6.26
C ARG A 16 -12.07 -6.02 -6.95
N ARG A 17 -12.39 -4.85 -6.37
CA ARG A 17 -13.31 -3.87 -6.98
C ARG A 17 -12.81 -3.39 -8.34
N LEU A 18 -11.51 -3.07 -8.47
CA LEU A 18 -10.93 -2.69 -9.75
C LEU A 18 -11.03 -3.82 -10.79
N LYS A 19 -10.79 -5.07 -10.40
CA LYS A 19 -11.01 -6.23 -11.28
C LYS A 19 -12.47 -6.34 -11.71
N GLU A 20 -13.42 -6.12 -10.82
CA GLU A 20 -14.85 -6.10 -11.17
C GLU A 20 -15.15 -5.03 -12.22
N VAL A 21 -14.58 -3.82 -12.11
CA VAL A 21 -14.69 -2.79 -13.17
C VAL A 21 -14.10 -3.28 -14.48
N TYR A 22 -12.89 -3.85 -14.46
CA TYR A 22 -12.20 -4.37 -15.65
C TYR A 22 -13.06 -5.40 -16.43
N TYR A 23 -13.67 -6.34 -15.71
CA TYR A 23 -14.47 -7.39 -16.35
C TYR A 23 -15.89 -6.95 -16.75
N THR A 24 -16.37 -5.81 -16.24
CA THR A 24 -17.73 -5.33 -16.51
C THR A 24 -17.78 -4.19 -17.53
N THR A 25 -16.69 -3.43 -17.71
CA THR A 25 -16.64 -2.39 -18.74
C THR A 25 -16.47 -2.99 -20.14
N ARG A 26 -17.14 -2.38 -21.12
CA ARG A 26 -17.01 -2.71 -22.55
C ARG A 26 -16.10 -1.73 -23.31
N ASP A 27 -15.77 -0.62 -22.67
CA ASP A 27 -14.91 0.42 -23.21
C ASP A 27 -13.44 0.02 -23.05
N GLU A 28 -12.71 -0.07 -24.16
CA GLU A 28 -11.33 -0.57 -24.18
C GLU A 28 -10.34 0.39 -23.51
N ASP A 29 -10.56 1.69 -23.61
CA ASP A 29 -9.72 2.70 -22.95
C ASP A 29 -9.88 2.61 -21.42
N THR A 30 -11.13 2.48 -20.95
CA THR A 30 -11.43 2.23 -19.54
C THR A 30 -10.78 0.93 -19.07
N LYS A 31 -10.79 -0.13 -19.89
CA LYS A 31 -10.13 -1.40 -19.52
C LYS A 31 -8.62 -1.21 -19.36
N ALA A 32 -7.98 -0.46 -20.26
CA ALA A 32 -6.55 -0.15 -20.17
C ALA A 32 -6.24 0.61 -18.87
N ASP A 33 -6.98 1.69 -18.61
CA ASP A 33 -6.89 2.50 -17.39
C ASP A 33 -7.01 1.64 -16.12
N VAL A 34 -8.03 0.79 -16.07
CA VAL A 34 -8.27 -0.10 -14.91
C VAL A 34 -7.17 -1.14 -14.78
N LYS A 35 -6.65 -1.68 -15.89
CA LYS A 35 -5.58 -2.67 -15.86
C LYS A 35 -4.32 -2.09 -15.22
N GLU A 36 -3.99 -0.84 -15.53
CA GLU A 36 -2.89 -0.14 -14.87
C GLU A 36 -3.14 0.01 -13.37
N LEU A 37 -4.34 0.46 -12.98
CA LEU A 37 -4.71 0.59 -11.55
C LEU A 37 -4.62 -0.75 -10.81
N VAL A 38 -5.05 -1.85 -11.44
CA VAL A 38 -4.91 -3.20 -10.87
C VAL A 38 -3.45 -3.57 -10.68
N ALA A 39 -2.59 -3.29 -11.67
CA ALA A 39 -1.16 -3.55 -11.57
C ALA A 39 -0.51 -2.76 -10.44
N ALA A 40 -0.80 -1.46 -10.32
CA ALA A 40 -0.30 -0.63 -9.23
C ALA A 40 -0.79 -1.12 -7.85
N THR A 41 -2.05 -1.53 -7.76
CA THR A 41 -2.62 -2.08 -6.51
C THR A 41 -1.98 -3.42 -6.13
N ILE A 42 -1.59 -4.25 -7.11
CA ILE A 42 -0.82 -5.48 -6.86
C ILE A 42 0.56 -5.14 -6.29
N SER A 43 1.23 -4.12 -6.81
CA SER A 43 2.52 -3.66 -6.25
C SER A 43 2.37 -3.19 -4.80
N ALA A 44 1.31 -2.43 -4.49
CA ALA A 44 1.00 -2.02 -3.12
C ALA A 44 0.73 -3.22 -2.20
N GLN A 45 -0.01 -4.22 -2.69
CA GLN A 45 -0.25 -5.47 -1.95
C GLN A 45 1.06 -6.18 -1.61
N LYS A 46 1.94 -6.37 -2.60
CA LYS A 46 3.23 -7.05 -2.40
C LYS A 46 4.12 -6.30 -1.40
N ALA A 47 4.15 -4.97 -1.47
CA ALA A 47 4.92 -4.15 -0.53
C ALA A 47 4.40 -4.33 0.91
N ALA A 48 3.08 -4.29 1.11
CA ALA A 48 2.45 -4.51 2.42
C ALA A 48 2.69 -5.94 2.96
N GLU A 49 2.58 -6.96 2.11
CA GLU A 49 2.90 -8.37 2.46
C GLU A 49 4.36 -8.52 2.88
N THR A 50 5.28 -7.88 2.16
CA THR A 50 6.71 -7.91 2.48
C THR A 50 6.98 -7.23 3.83
N LEU A 51 6.39 -6.06 4.07
CA LEU A 51 6.51 -5.37 5.36
C LEU A 51 5.98 -6.21 6.53
N LEU A 52 4.84 -6.89 6.36
CA LEU A 52 4.30 -7.79 7.38
C LEU A 52 5.26 -8.96 7.66
N SER A 53 5.83 -9.54 6.62
CA SER A 53 6.84 -10.62 6.74
C SER A 53 8.05 -10.16 7.54
N GLU A 54 8.60 -8.98 7.22
CA GLU A 54 9.75 -8.41 7.94
C GLU A 54 9.44 -8.09 9.40
N CYS A 55 8.23 -7.59 9.70
CA CYS A 55 7.78 -7.40 11.08
C CYS A 55 7.55 -8.70 11.86
N GLY A 56 7.32 -9.80 11.16
CA GLY A 56 7.31 -11.14 11.74
C GLY A 56 8.70 -11.65 12.13
N LYS A 57 9.73 -11.27 11.35
CA LYS A 57 11.12 -11.72 11.52
C LYS A 57 11.91 -10.86 12.51
N ALA A 58 11.70 -9.54 12.51
CA ALA A 58 12.54 -8.60 13.24
C ALA A 58 11.74 -7.69 14.18
N ARG A 59 12.13 -7.65 15.45
CA ARG A 59 11.57 -6.71 16.44
C ARG A 59 11.81 -5.24 16.06
N LEU A 60 12.94 -4.95 15.42
CA LEU A 60 13.25 -3.59 14.93
C LEU A 60 12.30 -3.16 13.81
N ALA A 61 12.00 -4.05 12.86
CA ALA A 61 10.99 -3.81 11.83
C ALA A 61 9.62 -3.50 12.43
N ARG A 62 9.22 -4.29 13.42
CA ARG A 62 7.98 -4.06 14.16
C ARG A 62 7.96 -2.70 14.85
N LYS A 63 9.04 -2.33 15.54
CA LYS A 63 9.15 -1.02 16.20
C LYS A 63 9.07 0.15 15.22
N ALA A 64 9.73 0.03 14.06
CA ALA A 64 9.69 1.06 13.02
C ALA A 64 8.26 1.30 12.50
N LEU A 65 7.47 0.23 12.32
CA LEU A 65 6.07 0.33 11.87
C LEU A 65 5.03 0.53 12.98
N GLU A 66 5.44 0.43 14.24
CA GLU A 66 4.65 0.85 15.42
C GLU A 66 4.94 2.32 15.80
N ASP A 67 5.79 3.01 15.05
CA ASP A 67 5.93 4.45 15.17
C ASP A 67 4.58 5.13 14.85
N ARG A 68 4.18 6.08 15.69
CA ARG A 68 2.90 6.78 15.59
C ARG A 68 2.67 7.41 14.22
N LYS A 69 3.74 7.88 13.56
CA LYS A 69 3.65 8.42 12.20
C LYS A 69 3.28 7.33 11.20
N ALA A 70 3.93 6.18 11.24
CA ALA A 70 3.65 5.05 10.35
C ALA A 70 2.21 4.54 10.54
N GLU A 71 1.75 4.43 11.80
CA GLU A 71 0.37 4.01 12.09
C GLU A 71 -0.67 5.01 11.57
N LEU A 72 -0.45 6.31 11.76
CA LEU A 72 -1.36 7.35 11.23
C LEU A 72 -1.44 7.30 9.70
N VAL A 73 -0.29 7.14 9.04
CA VAL A 73 -0.22 7.02 7.58
C VAL A 73 -0.98 5.78 7.10
N LEU A 74 -0.77 4.62 7.73
CA LEU A 74 -1.51 3.39 7.41
C LEU A 74 -3.03 3.54 7.59
N ARG A 75 -3.47 4.24 8.64
CA ARG A 75 -4.89 4.53 8.86
C ARG A 75 -5.47 5.43 7.78
N MET A 76 -4.77 6.51 7.44
CA MET A 76 -5.17 7.40 6.35
C MET A 76 -5.33 6.63 5.04
N TRP A 77 -4.38 5.77 4.72
CA TRP A 77 -4.45 4.97 3.50
C TRP A 77 -5.55 3.91 3.53
N SER A 78 -5.79 3.29 4.69
CA SER A 78 -6.85 2.30 4.89
C SER A 78 -8.25 2.88 4.68
N THR A 79 -8.45 4.16 4.99
CA THR A 79 -9.70 4.86 4.70
C THR A 79 -9.72 5.38 3.26
N GLY A 80 -8.64 6.03 2.82
CA GLY A 80 -8.61 6.76 1.55
C GLY A 80 -8.56 5.89 0.30
N LEU A 81 -7.84 4.75 0.31
CA LEU A 81 -7.72 3.90 -0.88
C LEU A 81 -9.08 3.29 -1.30
N PRO A 82 -9.86 2.64 -0.39
CA PRO A 82 -11.15 2.08 -0.76
C PRO A 82 -12.15 3.13 -1.26
N GLU A 83 -12.17 4.31 -0.63
CA GLU A 83 -13.04 5.42 -1.02
C GLU A 83 -12.74 5.87 -2.45
N ARG A 84 -11.48 6.17 -2.76
CA ARG A 84 -11.06 6.61 -4.11
C ARG A 84 -11.35 5.56 -5.19
N VAL A 85 -11.16 4.27 -4.89
CA VAL A 85 -11.50 3.18 -5.82
C VAL A 85 -13.00 3.08 -6.05
N THR A 86 -13.80 3.28 -5.00
CA THR A 86 -15.27 3.28 -5.09
C THR A 86 -15.78 4.47 -5.91
N ASP A 87 -15.18 5.63 -5.71
CA ASP A 87 -15.45 6.83 -6.48
C ASP A 87 -15.10 6.64 -7.95
N TYR A 88 -13.94 6.07 -8.25
CA TYR A 88 -13.54 5.74 -9.60
C TYR A 88 -14.55 4.80 -10.28
N ALA A 89 -14.91 3.69 -9.61
CA ALA A 89 -15.90 2.74 -10.12
C ALA A 89 -17.28 3.36 -10.36
N SER A 90 -17.68 4.33 -9.53
CA SER A 90 -18.94 5.06 -9.67
C SER A 90 -18.92 6.06 -10.82
N ARG A 91 -17.78 6.76 -11.00
CA ARG A 91 -17.58 7.79 -12.04
C ARG A 91 -17.43 7.19 -13.43
N GLN A 92 -16.77 6.03 -13.53
CA GLN A 92 -16.65 5.28 -14.78
C GLN A 92 -18.00 5.03 -15.46
N ARG A 93 -19.07 4.84 -14.68
CA ARG A 93 -20.43 4.59 -15.20
C ARG A 93 -21.17 5.85 -15.65
N LYS A 94 -20.70 7.03 -15.25
CA LYS A 94 -21.45 8.30 -15.35
C LYS A 94 -20.76 9.34 -16.23
N LEU A 95 -19.45 9.27 -16.37
CA LEU A 95 -18.65 10.27 -17.04
C LEU A 95 -18.12 9.77 -18.38
N GLU A 96 -17.84 10.71 -19.28
CA GLU A 96 -17.10 10.42 -20.49
C GLU A 96 -15.65 10.02 -20.18
N GLN A 97 -15.06 9.22 -21.07
CA GLN A 97 -13.76 8.58 -20.84
C GLN A 97 -12.63 9.58 -20.54
N GLN A 98 -12.62 10.75 -21.17
CA GLN A 98 -11.64 11.80 -20.90
C GLN A 98 -11.61 12.26 -19.43
N TYR A 99 -12.76 12.27 -18.74
CA TYR A 99 -12.83 12.64 -17.33
C TYR A 99 -12.48 11.45 -16.44
N VAL A 100 -12.92 10.24 -16.82
CA VAL A 100 -12.56 8.99 -16.12
C VAL A 100 -11.05 8.81 -16.09
N HIS A 101 -10.36 9.06 -17.21
CA HIS A 101 -8.91 8.98 -17.30
C HIS A 101 -8.20 9.96 -16.33
N LYS A 102 -8.68 11.19 -16.18
CA LYS A 102 -8.12 12.13 -15.18
C LYS A 102 -8.27 11.61 -13.75
N TYR A 103 -9.40 10.96 -13.43
CA TYR A 103 -9.57 10.31 -12.13
C TYR A 103 -8.66 9.09 -11.99
N GLN A 104 -8.46 8.32 -13.06
CA GLN A 104 -7.50 7.22 -13.08
C GLN A 104 -6.09 7.72 -12.75
N GLN A 105 -5.62 8.78 -13.38
CA GLN A 105 -4.28 9.34 -13.16
C GLN A 105 -4.09 9.76 -11.70
N SER A 106 -5.05 10.49 -11.13
CA SER A 106 -4.98 10.88 -9.72
C SER A 106 -4.99 9.69 -8.76
N LEU A 107 -5.78 8.65 -9.06
CA LEU A 107 -5.78 7.41 -8.27
C LEU A 107 -4.47 6.62 -8.45
N MET A 108 -3.91 6.62 -9.64
CA MET A 108 -2.63 5.99 -9.95
C MET A 108 -1.50 6.63 -9.13
N GLU A 109 -1.38 7.96 -9.17
CA GLU A 109 -0.41 8.73 -8.39
C GLU A 109 -0.54 8.41 -6.90
N TYR A 110 -1.78 8.43 -6.38
CA TYR A 110 -2.05 8.08 -5.00
C TYR A 110 -1.53 6.67 -4.66
N ILE A 111 -1.80 5.65 -5.49
CA ILE A 111 -1.33 4.28 -5.25
C ILE A 111 0.20 4.19 -5.34
N GLN A 112 0.82 4.87 -6.29
CA GLN A 112 2.27 4.89 -6.44
C GLN A 112 2.97 5.53 -5.24
N ASP A 113 2.38 6.57 -4.66
CA ASP A 113 2.86 7.19 -3.42
C ASP A 113 2.84 6.20 -2.25
N LEU A 114 1.76 5.39 -2.11
CA LEU A 114 1.70 4.31 -1.11
C LEU A 114 2.87 3.34 -1.27
N VAL A 115 3.10 2.89 -2.51
CA VAL A 115 4.16 1.92 -2.83
C VAL A 115 5.51 2.51 -2.49
N ARG A 116 5.79 3.75 -2.91
CA ARG A 116 7.06 4.43 -2.67
C ARG A 116 7.37 4.53 -1.17
N GLU A 117 6.40 4.98 -0.38
CA GLU A 117 6.58 5.13 1.07
C GLU A 117 6.79 3.76 1.76
N MET A 118 6.00 2.74 1.39
CA MET A 118 6.21 1.38 1.93
C MET A 118 7.58 0.79 1.55
N THR A 119 8.07 1.05 0.33
CA THR A 119 9.41 0.65 -0.08
C THR A 119 10.48 1.40 0.71
N SER A 120 10.31 2.69 0.97
CA SER A 120 11.21 3.45 1.84
C SER A 120 11.32 2.80 3.23
N TRP A 121 10.18 2.44 3.84
CA TRP A 121 10.20 1.76 5.14
C TRP A 121 10.91 0.41 5.09
N LEU A 122 10.74 -0.36 4.00
CA LEU A 122 11.48 -1.61 3.82
C LEU A 122 13.00 -1.38 3.77
N ASP A 123 13.44 -0.35 3.07
CA ASP A 123 14.87 -0.05 2.93
C ASP A 123 15.47 0.50 4.23
N ASP A 124 14.72 1.30 4.99
CA ASP A 124 15.09 1.73 6.34
C ASP A 124 15.25 0.52 7.27
N ILE A 125 14.30 -0.41 7.24
CA ILE A 125 14.34 -1.64 8.04
C ILE A 125 15.57 -2.49 7.70
N LYS A 126 15.90 -2.64 6.41
CA LYS A 126 17.10 -3.38 5.97
C LYS A 126 18.37 -2.70 6.46
N THR A 127 18.46 -1.38 6.30
CA THR A 127 19.60 -0.57 6.75
C THR A 127 19.79 -0.68 8.25
N LEU A 128 18.72 -0.56 9.04
CA LEU A 128 18.79 -0.71 10.50
C LEU A 128 19.15 -2.13 10.92
N SER A 129 18.78 -3.13 10.14
CA SER A 129 19.09 -4.54 10.42
C SER A 129 20.52 -4.92 10.08
N SER A 130 21.19 -4.19 9.18
CA SER A 130 22.59 -4.42 8.80
C SER A 130 23.60 -3.71 9.72
N LEU A 131 23.15 -2.79 10.58
CA LEU A 131 24.02 -2.12 11.54
C LEU A 131 24.60 -3.13 12.56
N PRO A 132 25.92 -3.09 12.83
CA PRO A 132 26.54 -3.97 13.81
C PRO A 132 25.91 -3.73 15.18
N ARG A 133 25.45 -4.80 15.82
CA ARG A 133 24.91 -4.73 17.18
C ARG A 133 26.04 -4.29 18.11
N VAL A 134 25.87 -3.17 18.79
CA VAL A 134 26.79 -2.76 19.87
C VAL A 134 26.95 -3.95 20.81
N PRO A 135 28.19 -4.43 21.08
CA PRO A 135 28.42 -5.51 22.02
C PRO A 135 27.72 -5.15 23.32
N ARG A 136 26.76 -5.99 23.75
CA ARG A 136 26.18 -5.83 25.08
C ARG A 136 27.34 -5.97 26.05
N GLU A 137 27.71 -4.87 26.69
CA GLU A 137 28.73 -4.85 27.73
C GLU A 137 28.50 -6.06 28.63
N GLN A 138 29.54 -6.89 28.72
CA GLN A 138 29.61 -7.96 29.68
C GLN A 138 29.21 -7.36 31.01
N LYS A 139 28.12 -7.87 31.60
CA LYS A 139 27.75 -7.54 32.96
C LYS A 139 29.02 -7.70 33.79
N ALA A 140 29.53 -6.57 34.28
CA ALA A 140 30.64 -6.53 35.19
C ALA A 140 30.33 -7.50 36.33
N LYS A 141 31.23 -8.46 36.52
CA LYS A 141 31.31 -9.21 37.76
C LYS A 141 31.44 -8.19 38.90
N GLN A 142 30.46 -8.16 39.80
CA GLN A 142 30.65 -7.89 41.22
C GLN A 142 29.68 -8.77 42.00
#